data_AF-A0A0D9V5K2-F1
#
_entry.id   AF-A0A0D9V5K2-F1
#
_cell.length_a   1.000
_cell.length_b   1.000
_cell.length_c   1.000
_cell.angle_alpha   90.00
_cell.angle_beta   90.00
_cell.angle_gamma   90.00
#
_symmetry.space_group_name_H-M   'P 1'
#
loop_
_entity.id
_entity.type
_entity.pdbx_description
1 polymer ?
#
loop_
_entity_poly.entity_id
_entity_poly.type
_entity_poly.pdbx_seq_one_letter_code
_entity_poly.pdbx_strand_id
1 'polypeptide(L)'
;MLGDGRVLCLTETIKGSIQVDPDTLDTVGKFQYTDKLGGLIHSAHPIVNDTEFWTLIPDLIRPGYTVARMDAGSNERQFVGRVDCRGGPAPGWVHSFPVTEHYVVVPEMPLRYCAKNLLRAEPTPLYKFEWHLESGSYMHVMCKASGKIVSAHHLNCAFPFRDLFGWSNDDVCRSYQLKVASVEVPPFVTFHFINAYEEKDEEGRVTAIIADCCEHNANTSILDKLRLHNLRSSTGQDVLPDARYTHTNHDYSRHSNLLRCTCTGADDRGSRCRVGRFRIPLDGSPFGELETALDPEQHGRGMDMCSINPAYVGKEYRYAYACGARRPCNFPNTLTKVDLVEGTAKNWYEEGSVPSEPFFVPRPGAVEEDDGVAISMVSAKDGSGYAVVLDGKTFEEIARAKFPYGLPYGLHCCWVPRNRNSK
;
A
#
# COMPACT_ATOMS: atom_id res chain seq x y z
N MET A 1 9.02 -6.49 -10.95
CA MET A 1 9.17 -7.22 -12.24
C MET A 1 7.89 -7.02 -13.04
N LEU A 2 7.97 -6.72 -14.34
CA LEU A 2 6.82 -6.68 -15.23
C LEU A 2 6.37 -8.12 -15.61
N GLY A 3 5.13 -8.30 -16.05
CA GLY A 3 4.60 -9.61 -16.45
C GLY A 3 5.36 -10.29 -17.61
N ASP A 4 6.16 -9.54 -18.36
CA ASP A 4 7.03 -10.04 -19.44
C ASP A 4 8.48 -10.35 -19.00
N GLY A 5 8.76 -10.29 -17.70
CA GLY A 5 10.07 -10.60 -17.12
C GLY A 5 11.06 -9.42 -17.09
N ARG A 6 10.74 -8.25 -17.66
CA ARG A 6 11.59 -7.07 -17.52
C ARG A 6 11.58 -6.57 -16.07
N VAL A 7 12.73 -6.11 -15.59
CA VAL A 7 12.87 -5.55 -14.23
C VAL A 7 13.07 -4.04 -14.31
N LEU A 8 12.23 -3.32 -13.58
CA LEU A 8 12.28 -1.87 -13.48
C LEU A 8 12.68 -1.44 -12.07
N CYS A 9 13.66 -0.54 -11.98
CA CYS A 9 13.91 0.26 -10.80
C CYS A 9 13.07 1.54 -10.89
N LEU A 10 12.23 1.77 -9.89
CA LEU A 10 11.27 2.87 -9.87
C LEU A 10 11.59 3.88 -8.77
N THR A 11 11.18 5.12 -9.05
CA THR A 11 11.00 6.21 -8.09
C THR A 11 9.62 6.82 -8.37
N GLU A 12 9.17 7.79 -7.57
CA GLU A 12 7.90 8.48 -7.82
C GLU A 12 7.92 9.38 -9.05
N THR A 13 9.09 9.65 -9.64
CA THR A 13 9.19 10.38 -10.91
C THR A 13 9.16 9.42 -12.11
N ILE A 14 8.31 9.71 -13.09
CA ILE A 14 8.19 8.88 -14.30
C ILE A 14 9.54 8.79 -15.03
N LYS A 15 10.25 9.92 -15.15
CA LYS A 15 11.56 10.01 -15.82
C LYS A 15 12.70 9.26 -15.10
N GLY A 16 12.51 8.91 -13.83
CA GLY A 16 13.47 8.16 -13.04
C GLY A 16 13.32 6.65 -13.17
N SER A 17 12.40 6.16 -14.00
CA SER A 17 12.21 4.73 -14.26
C SER A 17 13.38 4.17 -15.09
N ILE A 18 14.06 3.15 -14.58
CA ILE A 18 15.23 2.52 -15.23
C ILE A 18 14.96 1.04 -15.40
N GLN A 19 15.25 0.50 -16.58
CA GLN A 19 15.26 -0.94 -16.82
C GLN A 19 16.66 -1.50 -16.53
N VAL A 20 16.70 -2.63 -15.84
CA VAL A 20 17.92 -3.37 -15.51
C VAL A 20 17.83 -4.81 -16.01
N ASP A 21 18.98 -5.40 -16.31
CA ASP A 21 19.09 -6.83 -16.58
C ASP A 21 19.06 -7.58 -15.23
N PRO A 22 18.14 -8.54 -15.02
CA PRO A 22 18.01 -9.22 -13.72
C PRO A 22 19.14 -10.20 -13.42
N ASP A 23 19.87 -10.67 -14.43
CA ASP A 23 20.96 -11.64 -14.27
C ASP A 23 22.31 -10.94 -14.07
N THR A 24 22.58 -9.85 -14.81
CA THR A 24 23.86 -9.12 -14.73
C THR A 24 23.82 -7.88 -13.84
N LEU A 25 22.61 -7.37 -13.54
CA LEU A 25 22.36 -6.08 -12.89
C LEU A 25 22.82 -4.86 -13.70
N ASP A 26 23.17 -5.04 -14.98
CA ASP A 26 23.52 -3.94 -15.85
C ASP A 26 22.31 -3.03 -16.10
N THR A 27 22.58 -1.73 -16.19
CA THR A 27 21.58 -0.77 -16.62
C THR A 27 21.33 -0.94 -18.12
N VAL A 28 20.14 -1.43 -18.48
CA VAL A 28 19.69 -1.52 -19.88
C VAL A 28 19.42 -0.11 -20.43
N GLY A 29 18.78 0.74 -19.63
CA GLY A 29 18.52 2.12 -19.99
C GLY A 29 17.32 2.73 -19.27
N LYS A 30 16.97 3.97 -19.64
CA LYS A 30 15.75 4.61 -19.13
C LYS A 30 14.53 3.92 -19.71
N PHE A 31 13.59 3.54 -18.85
CA PHE A 31 12.31 3.02 -19.29
C PHE A 31 11.43 4.17 -19.78
N GLN A 32 10.99 4.10 -21.04
CA GLN A 32 10.16 5.12 -21.65
C GLN A 32 8.77 4.56 -21.93
N TYR A 33 7.78 5.19 -21.30
CA TYR A 33 6.40 5.00 -21.67
C TYR A 33 6.13 5.65 -23.04
N THR A 34 5.44 4.95 -23.92
CA THR A 34 5.16 5.40 -25.30
C THR A 34 3.81 6.11 -25.43
N ASP A 35 3.01 6.14 -24.37
CA ASP A 35 1.71 6.81 -24.32
C ASP A 35 1.82 8.34 -24.17
N LYS A 36 0.66 9.00 -24.25
CA LYS A 36 0.51 10.45 -24.09
C LYS A 36 -0.23 10.85 -22.81
N LEU A 37 -0.34 9.96 -21.82
CA LEU A 37 -1.05 10.25 -20.56
C LEU A 37 -0.36 11.35 -19.74
N GLY A 38 0.90 11.64 -20.06
CA GLY A 38 1.67 12.71 -19.43
C GLY A 38 2.02 12.38 -17.97
N GLY A 39 2.05 13.43 -17.14
CA GLY A 39 2.45 13.36 -15.75
C GLY A 39 3.97 13.53 -15.56
N LEU A 40 4.35 14.09 -14.41
CA LEU A 40 5.74 14.13 -13.95
C LEU A 40 6.03 13.02 -12.95
N ILE A 41 4.98 12.58 -12.26
CA ILE A 41 5.01 11.69 -11.12
C ILE A 41 3.97 10.58 -11.30
N HIS A 42 4.25 9.45 -10.67
CA HIS A 42 3.38 8.29 -10.55
C HIS A 42 3.55 7.65 -9.17
N SER A 43 2.69 6.71 -8.82
CA SER A 43 2.93 5.86 -7.65
C SER A 43 4.25 5.09 -7.81
N ALA A 44 5.02 4.95 -6.72
CA ALA A 44 6.21 4.11 -6.71
C ALA A 44 5.87 2.61 -6.63
N HIS A 45 4.62 2.27 -6.32
CA HIS A 45 4.11 0.91 -6.12
C HIS A 45 3.03 0.58 -7.14
N PRO A 46 3.39 0.36 -8.41
CA PRO A 46 2.45 -0.20 -9.36
C PRO A 46 2.05 -1.61 -8.94
N ILE A 47 0.80 -1.97 -9.17
CA ILE A 47 0.34 -3.35 -8.97
C ILE A 47 0.57 -4.11 -10.26
N VAL A 48 1.38 -5.17 -10.19
CA VAL A 48 1.80 -5.94 -11.36
C VAL A 48 1.46 -7.41 -11.18
N ASN A 49 0.85 -7.99 -12.21
CA ASN A 49 0.66 -9.43 -12.36
C ASN A 49 1.25 -9.88 -13.71
N ASP A 50 1.05 -11.15 -14.06
CA ASP A 50 1.61 -11.75 -15.28
C ASP A 50 1.12 -11.08 -16.58
N THR A 51 -0.04 -10.42 -16.52
CA THR A 51 -0.72 -9.86 -17.70
C THR A 51 -0.78 -8.34 -17.71
N GLU A 52 -0.75 -7.70 -16.55
CA GLU A 52 -1.11 -6.30 -16.38
C GLU A 52 -0.23 -5.59 -15.36
N PHE A 53 -0.03 -4.31 -15.63
CA PHE A 53 0.56 -3.32 -14.76
C PHE A 53 -0.47 -2.21 -14.53
N TRP A 54 -0.72 -1.88 -13.27
CA TRP A 54 -1.64 -0.81 -12.86
C TRP A 54 -0.86 0.27 -12.14
N THR A 55 -1.15 1.54 -12.44
CA THR A 55 -0.55 2.69 -11.74
C THR A 55 -1.53 3.85 -11.63
N LEU A 56 -1.25 4.73 -10.67
CA LEU A 56 -1.88 6.04 -10.55
C LEU A 56 -0.93 7.13 -11.01
N ILE A 57 -1.47 8.12 -11.72
CA ILE A 57 -0.77 9.30 -12.21
C ILE A 57 -1.46 10.53 -11.59
N PRO A 58 -0.89 11.15 -10.55
CA PRO A 58 -1.42 12.39 -9.99
C PRO A 58 -1.38 13.54 -11.02
N ASP A 59 -2.47 14.28 -11.13
CA ASP A 59 -2.59 15.47 -11.99
C ASP A 59 -2.52 16.74 -11.14
N LEU A 60 -1.41 17.46 -11.27
CA LEU A 60 -1.14 18.68 -10.51
C LEU A 60 -1.78 19.94 -11.13
N ILE A 61 -2.27 19.86 -12.37
CA ILE A 61 -2.91 20.99 -13.08
C ILE A 61 -4.41 20.95 -12.84
N ARG A 62 -5.02 19.77 -13.00
CA ARG A 62 -6.40 19.51 -12.59
C ARG A 62 -6.32 18.54 -11.41
N PRO A 63 -6.51 18.99 -10.16
CA PRO A 63 -6.35 18.13 -8.99
C PRO A 63 -7.17 16.84 -9.08
N GLY A 64 -6.47 15.71 -9.13
CA GLY A 64 -7.06 14.39 -9.27
C GLY A 64 -6.02 13.34 -9.65
N TYR A 65 -6.49 12.16 -10.02
CA TYR A 65 -5.67 11.00 -10.33
C TYR A 65 -6.18 10.33 -11.60
N THR A 66 -5.28 10.09 -12.54
CA THR A 66 -5.54 9.22 -13.68
C THR A 66 -5.16 7.79 -13.31
N VAL A 67 -6.09 6.86 -13.50
CA VAL A 67 -5.87 5.42 -13.39
C VAL A 67 -5.43 4.90 -14.75
N ALA A 68 -4.28 4.25 -14.80
CA ALA A 68 -3.69 3.75 -16.03
C ALA A 68 -3.32 2.27 -15.91
N ARG A 69 -3.49 1.55 -17.02
CA ARG A 69 -3.19 0.12 -17.16
C ARG A 69 -2.19 -0.08 -18.30
N MET A 70 -1.26 -1.00 -18.18
CA MET A 70 -0.34 -1.37 -19.25
C MET A 70 -0.30 -2.90 -19.36
N ASP A 71 -0.49 -3.41 -20.57
CA ASP A 71 -0.37 -4.84 -20.85
C ASP A 71 1.08 -5.30 -20.73
N ALA A 72 1.30 -6.53 -20.29
CA ALA A 72 2.62 -7.16 -20.31
C ALA A 72 3.18 -7.15 -21.76
N GLY A 73 4.47 -6.88 -21.91
CA GLY A 73 5.14 -6.71 -23.20
C GLY A 73 5.02 -5.30 -23.79
N SER A 74 4.12 -4.46 -23.27
CA SER A 74 3.92 -3.09 -23.76
C SER A 74 4.74 -2.05 -22.98
N ASN A 75 4.91 -0.88 -23.59
CA ASN A 75 5.32 0.36 -22.93
C ASN A 75 4.22 1.43 -23.00
N GLU A 76 3.07 1.12 -23.59
CA GLU A 76 1.96 2.03 -23.75
C GLU A 76 0.95 1.82 -22.62
N ARG A 77 0.84 2.79 -21.72
CA ARG A 77 -0.23 2.80 -20.73
C ARG A 77 -1.52 3.31 -21.38
N GLN A 78 -2.59 2.59 -21.12
CA GLN A 78 -3.95 2.92 -21.51
C GLN A 78 -4.64 3.70 -20.39
N PHE A 79 -5.38 4.75 -20.78
CA PHE A 79 -6.29 5.44 -19.87
C PHE A 79 -7.44 4.50 -19.51
N VAL A 80 -7.63 4.25 -18.21
CA VAL A 80 -8.79 3.50 -17.70
C VAL A 80 -9.85 4.45 -17.22
N GLY A 81 -9.48 5.39 -16.35
CA GLY A 81 -10.41 6.33 -15.78
C GLY A 81 -9.72 7.45 -15.02
N ARG A 82 -10.52 8.35 -14.46
CA ARG A 82 -10.05 9.47 -13.67
C ARG A 82 -10.91 9.68 -12.43
N VAL A 83 -10.23 10.01 -11.34
CA VAL A 83 -10.83 10.50 -10.10
C VAL A 83 -10.46 11.97 -9.94
N ASP A 84 -11.45 12.84 -9.74
CA ASP A 84 -11.19 14.23 -9.35
C ASP A 84 -11.16 14.33 -7.82
N CYS A 85 -10.29 15.18 -7.28
CA CYS A 85 -10.21 15.38 -5.84
C CYS A 85 -11.51 15.94 -5.28
N ARG A 86 -11.95 15.43 -4.14
CA ARG A 86 -13.15 15.93 -3.45
C ARG A 86 -12.89 17.19 -2.62
N GLY A 87 -11.64 17.41 -2.22
CA GLY A 87 -11.22 18.59 -1.47
C GLY A 87 -9.83 19.08 -1.87
N GLY A 88 -9.47 20.28 -1.41
CA GLY A 88 -8.11 20.81 -1.46
C GLY A 88 -7.63 21.38 -2.81
N PRO A 89 -6.49 22.09 -2.80
CA PRO A 89 -5.97 22.81 -3.97
C PRO A 89 -5.12 21.94 -4.92
N ALA A 90 -4.78 20.71 -4.51
CA ALA A 90 -3.87 19.80 -5.20
C ALA A 90 -4.18 18.35 -4.82
N PRO A 91 -3.77 17.35 -5.62
CA PRO A 91 -3.98 15.96 -5.23
C PRO A 91 -3.21 15.63 -3.94
N GLY A 92 -3.80 14.73 -3.16
CA GLY A 92 -3.11 14.01 -2.10
C GLY A 92 -1.87 13.32 -2.64
N TRP A 93 -0.85 13.20 -1.80
CA TRP A 93 0.29 12.34 -2.07
C TRP A 93 -0.19 10.89 -2.13
N VAL A 94 0.26 10.14 -3.13
CA VAL A 94 -0.10 8.73 -3.30
C VAL A 94 1.17 7.94 -3.58
N HIS A 95 1.71 7.33 -2.53
CA HIS A 95 2.89 6.48 -2.62
C HIS A 95 2.54 5.11 -3.19
N SER A 96 1.49 4.48 -2.65
CA SER A 96 0.91 3.21 -3.11
C SER A 96 -0.62 3.28 -3.09
N PHE A 97 -1.24 2.28 -3.70
CA PHE A 97 -2.70 2.12 -3.78
C PHE A 97 -3.02 0.63 -3.96
N PRO A 98 -4.17 0.14 -3.45
CA PRO A 98 -4.52 -1.25 -3.62
C PRO A 98 -5.51 -1.45 -4.78
N VAL A 99 -5.59 -2.68 -5.25
CA VAL A 99 -6.59 -3.15 -6.22
C VAL A 99 -7.24 -4.41 -5.66
N THR A 100 -8.48 -4.68 -6.07
CA THR A 100 -9.13 -5.99 -5.86
C THR A 100 -9.14 -6.77 -7.17
N GLU A 101 -9.90 -7.86 -7.27
CA GLU A 101 -10.18 -8.54 -8.53
C GLU A 101 -10.77 -7.57 -9.57
N HIS A 102 -11.83 -6.84 -9.21
CA HIS A 102 -12.61 -6.01 -10.13
C HIS A 102 -12.40 -4.49 -9.99
N TYR A 103 -11.77 -4.02 -8.91
CA TYR A 103 -11.72 -2.61 -8.57
C TYR A 103 -10.30 -2.07 -8.34
N VAL A 104 -10.12 -0.78 -8.57
CA VAL A 104 -8.96 0.02 -8.16
C VAL A 104 -9.44 0.96 -7.07
N VAL A 105 -8.74 1.00 -5.93
CA VAL A 105 -9.02 1.96 -4.86
C VAL A 105 -8.01 3.10 -4.97
N VAL A 106 -8.49 4.31 -5.18
CA VAL A 106 -7.66 5.52 -5.22
C VAL A 106 -7.76 6.21 -3.86
N PRO A 107 -6.68 6.28 -3.07
CA PRO A 107 -6.68 6.99 -1.80
C PRO A 107 -6.47 8.50 -2.02
N GLU A 108 -7.24 9.33 -1.32
CA GLU A 108 -7.04 10.77 -1.25
C GLU A 108 -6.71 11.17 0.20
N MET A 109 -5.43 11.29 0.50
CA MET A 109 -4.92 11.72 1.81
C MET A 109 -4.92 13.25 1.94
N PRO A 110 -4.99 13.80 3.18
CA PRO A 110 -4.93 15.24 3.41
C PRO A 110 -3.49 15.79 3.34
N LEU A 111 -2.48 14.91 3.25
CA LEU A 111 -1.11 15.28 2.88
C LEU A 111 -1.06 15.47 1.36
N ARG A 112 -0.99 16.72 0.88
CA ARG A 112 -1.13 17.07 -0.55
C ARG A 112 0.15 17.62 -1.15
N TYR A 113 0.31 17.47 -2.45
CA TYR A 113 1.43 18.09 -3.17
C TYR A 113 1.33 19.62 -3.15
N CYS A 114 2.42 20.33 -2.88
CA CYS A 114 2.51 21.77 -3.02
C CYS A 114 3.03 22.13 -4.42
N ALA A 115 2.12 22.52 -5.33
CA ALA A 115 2.49 22.90 -6.70
C ALA A 115 3.49 24.07 -6.76
N LYS A 116 3.37 25.05 -5.86
CA LYS A 116 4.30 26.20 -5.78
C LYS A 116 5.72 25.75 -5.46
N ASN A 117 5.87 24.81 -4.54
CA ASN A 117 7.18 24.31 -4.10
C ASN A 117 7.73 23.24 -5.05
N LEU A 118 6.89 22.55 -5.83
CA LEU A 118 7.34 21.71 -6.93
C LEU A 118 7.88 22.53 -8.12
N LEU A 119 7.32 23.72 -8.36
CA LEU A 119 7.77 24.64 -9.42
C LEU A 119 9.01 25.46 -9.02
N ARG A 120 9.18 25.77 -7.73
CA ARG A 120 10.38 26.41 -7.20
C ARG A 120 11.46 25.35 -6.99
N ALA A 121 12.50 25.37 -7.81
CA ALA A 121 13.67 24.47 -7.71
C ALA A 121 14.57 24.78 -6.49
N GLU A 122 14.00 25.16 -5.34
CA GLU A 122 14.76 25.35 -4.11
C GLU A 122 14.99 24.01 -3.39
N PRO A 123 16.17 23.79 -2.79
CA PRO A 123 16.68 22.48 -2.43
C PRO A 123 16.18 21.99 -1.06
N THR A 124 14.96 22.30 -0.65
CA THR A 124 14.44 21.86 0.66
C THR A 124 13.55 20.61 0.52
N PRO A 125 13.92 19.46 1.13
CA PRO A 125 13.30 18.15 0.85
C PRO A 125 11.80 18.01 1.18
N LEU A 126 11.28 18.76 2.15
CA LEU A 126 9.92 18.59 2.68
C LEU A 126 8.90 19.65 2.23
N TYR A 127 9.33 20.68 1.51
CA TYR A 127 8.40 21.72 1.06
C TYR A 127 7.46 21.23 -0.04
N LYS A 128 7.63 20.00 -0.55
CA LYS A 128 6.77 19.45 -1.61
C LYS A 128 5.39 19.02 -1.12
N PHE A 129 5.15 18.96 0.18
CA PHE A 129 3.86 18.56 0.73
C PHE A 129 3.31 19.57 1.73
N GLU A 130 1.98 19.72 1.73
CA GLU A 130 1.22 20.55 2.66
C GLU A 130 0.13 19.69 3.32
N TRP A 131 -0.07 19.87 4.62
CA TRP A 131 -1.10 19.17 5.37
C TRP A 131 -2.40 19.98 5.38
N HIS A 132 -3.44 19.43 4.76
CA HIS A 132 -4.75 20.04 4.57
C HIS A 132 -5.85 19.20 5.20
N LEU A 133 -5.88 19.13 6.54
CA LEU A 133 -6.85 18.33 7.27
C LEU A 133 -8.31 18.72 6.95
N GLU A 134 -8.55 20.01 6.70
CA GLU A 134 -9.84 20.57 6.32
C GLU A 134 -10.34 20.06 4.95
N SER A 135 -9.46 19.52 4.12
CA SER A 135 -9.82 18.98 2.81
C SER A 135 -10.35 17.54 2.90
N GLY A 136 -10.45 16.95 4.10
CA GLY A 136 -10.96 15.60 4.30
C GLY A 136 -10.02 14.50 3.81
N SER A 137 -10.49 13.26 3.89
CA SER A 137 -9.82 12.07 3.37
C SER A 137 -10.83 11.17 2.71
N TYR A 138 -10.49 10.62 1.55
CA TYR A 138 -11.44 9.87 0.74
C TYR A 138 -10.83 8.58 0.19
N MET A 139 -11.69 7.58 -0.01
CA MET A 139 -11.37 6.39 -0.80
C MET A 139 -12.32 6.34 -1.99
N HIS A 140 -11.75 6.30 -3.20
CA HIS A 140 -12.52 6.25 -4.44
C HIS A 140 -12.41 4.87 -5.07
N VAL A 141 -13.54 4.21 -5.28
CA VAL A 141 -13.58 2.86 -5.86
C VAL A 141 -13.91 2.95 -7.34
N MET A 142 -12.98 2.54 -8.19
CA MET A 142 -13.13 2.52 -9.65
C MET A 142 -13.21 1.08 -10.17
N CYS A 143 -14.20 0.79 -11.01
CA CYS A 143 -14.28 -0.48 -11.73
C CYS A 143 -13.20 -0.57 -12.79
N LYS A 144 -12.38 -1.63 -12.77
CA LYS A 144 -11.30 -1.87 -13.74
C LYS A 144 -11.81 -1.99 -15.17
N ALA A 145 -12.93 -2.69 -15.37
CA ALA A 145 -13.48 -2.96 -16.70
C ALA A 145 -14.08 -1.71 -17.36
N SER A 146 -14.81 -0.90 -16.59
CA SER A 146 -15.54 0.25 -17.14
C SER A 146 -14.83 1.59 -16.97
N GLY A 147 -13.83 1.67 -16.07
CA GLY A 147 -13.17 2.92 -15.71
C GLY A 147 -14.03 3.91 -14.92
N LYS A 148 -15.24 3.51 -14.50
CA LYS A 148 -16.18 4.36 -13.76
C LYS A 148 -16.02 4.17 -12.26
N ILE A 149 -16.26 5.24 -11.50
CA ILE A 149 -16.36 5.18 -10.04
C ILE A 149 -17.72 4.55 -9.67
N VAL A 150 -17.73 3.53 -8.80
CA VAL A 150 -18.90 2.65 -8.56
C VAL A 150 -19.47 2.79 -7.15
N SER A 151 -20.78 2.91 -6.95
CA SER A 151 -21.47 2.44 -5.73
C SER A 151 -22.74 1.74 -6.14
N ALA A 152 -23.14 0.71 -5.42
CA ALA A 152 -24.26 -0.16 -5.78
C ALA A 152 -25.59 0.39 -5.29
N HIS A 153 -26.59 0.30 -6.15
CA HIS A 153 -27.98 0.11 -5.74
C HIS A 153 -28.56 -1.10 -6.47
N HIS A 154 -29.29 -1.91 -5.71
CA HIS A 154 -29.96 -3.15 -6.10
C HIS A 154 -30.76 -3.04 -7.40
N LEU A 155 -30.66 -4.07 -8.23
CA LEU A 155 -31.83 -4.66 -8.89
C LEU A 155 -31.78 -6.18 -8.70
N ASN A 156 -32.77 -6.72 -7.99
CA ASN A 156 -33.13 -8.12 -8.05
C ASN A 156 -33.46 -8.46 -9.50
N CYS A 157 -32.95 -9.59 -10.00
CA CYS A 157 -33.75 -10.43 -10.88
C CYS A 157 -33.42 -11.91 -10.64
N ALA A 158 -34.47 -12.62 -10.29
CA ALA A 158 -34.54 -14.06 -10.17
C ALA A 158 -34.59 -14.71 -11.57
N PHE A 159 -33.70 -15.70 -11.80
CA PHE A 159 -33.81 -16.87 -12.70
C PHE A 159 -33.93 -16.67 -14.24
N PRO A 160 -33.88 -17.76 -15.06
CA PRO A 160 -32.82 -18.76 -15.27
C PRO A 160 -32.46 -18.90 -16.78
N PHE A 161 -31.74 -19.96 -17.15
CA PHE A 161 -31.34 -20.42 -18.50
C PHE A 161 -29.94 -20.03 -18.97
N ARG A 162 -29.00 -20.86 -18.51
CA ARG A 162 -27.74 -21.17 -19.17
C ARG A 162 -28.08 -22.08 -20.36
N ASP A 163 -27.71 -21.61 -21.55
CA ASP A 163 -27.62 -22.32 -22.85
C ASP A 163 -28.28 -21.48 -23.95
N LEU A 164 -27.56 -20.50 -24.54
CA LEU A 164 -27.60 -20.26 -26.00
C LEU A 164 -26.68 -19.14 -26.54
N PHE A 165 -26.09 -18.25 -25.73
CA PHE A 165 -25.53 -16.99 -26.31
C PHE A 165 -24.18 -16.51 -25.77
N GLY A 166 -23.19 -17.39 -25.57
CA GLY A 166 -21.75 -17.05 -25.48
C GLY A 166 -21.39 -15.60 -25.08
N TRP A 167 -21.47 -15.30 -23.79
CA TRP A 167 -21.20 -13.96 -23.23
C TRP A 167 -19.71 -13.84 -22.85
N SER A 168 -19.09 -12.68 -23.11
CA SER A 168 -17.73 -12.34 -22.67
C SER A 168 -17.78 -11.51 -21.37
N ASN A 169 -16.63 -11.33 -20.70
CA ASN A 169 -16.51 -10.58 -19.44
C ASN A 169 -17.10 -9.15 -19.47
N ASP A 170 -17.33 -8.57 -20.65
CA ASP A 170 -17.88 -7.23 -20.84
C ASP A 170 -19.34 -7.07 -20.37
N ASP A 171 -20.06 -8.18 -20.24
CA ASP A 171 -21.50 -8.12 -20.05
C ASP A 171 -21.93 -8.17 -18.59
N VAL A 172 -21.03 -8.54 -17.68
CA VAL A 172 -21.26 -8.47 -16.23
C VAL A 172 -21.41 -7.00 -15.78
N CYS A 173 -20.83 -6.05 -16.51
CA CYS A 173 -20.87 -4.62 -16.18
C CYS A 173 -22.07 -3.84 -16.77
N ARG A 174 -22.89 -4.46 -17.64
CA ARG A 174 -24.00 -3.73 -18.33
C ARG A 174 -25.33 -3.73 -17.59
N SER A 175 -25.47 -4.49 -16.50
CA SER A 175 -26.74 -4.64 -15.75
C SER A 175 -26.83 -3.85 -14.44
N TYR A 176 -25.83 -3.03 -14.08
CA TYR A 176 -25.82 -2.30 -12.80
C TYR A 176 -25.69 -0.79 -13.02
N GLN A 177 -26.75 -0.04 -12.69
CA GLN A 177 -26.68 1.42 -12.57
C GLN A 177 -25.93 1.80 -11.30
N LEU A 178 -24.59 1.76 -11.38
CA LEU A 178 -23.69 2.13 -10.29
C LEU A 178 -23.49 3.67 -10.27
N LYS A 179 -23.68 4.32 -9.12
CA LYS A 179 -23.33 5.73 -8.90
C LYS A 179 -22.16 5.82 -7.93
N VAL A 180 -20.96 6.20 -8.39
CA VAL A 180 -19.85 6.83 -7.63
C VAL A 180 -19.71 6.47 -6.12
N ALA A 181 -18.89 5.47 -5.72
CA ALA A 181 -18.40 5.35 -4.32
C ALA A 181 -17.07 6.09 -4.21
N SER A 182 -17.19 7.38 -3.96
CA SER A 182 -16.15 8.14 -3.31
C SER A 182 -16.62 8.34 -1.87
N VAL A 183 -16.10 7.55 -0.94
CA VAL A 183 -16.50 7.63 0.48
C VAL A 183 -15.52 8.49 1.25
N GLU A 184 -16.03 9.28 2.19
CA GLU A 184 -15.21 9.97 3.18
C GLU A 184 -14.78 8.98 4.26
N VAL A 185 -13.51 8.99 4.63
CA VAL A 185 -12.93 8.12 5.65
C VAL A 185 -12.24 8.96 6.72
N PRO A 186 -12.01 8.41 7.93
CA PRO A 186 -11.18 9.09 8.92
C PRO A 186 -9.82 9.50 8.33
N PRO A 187 -9.26 10.66 8.73
CA PRO A 187 -7.94 11.09 8.26
C PRO A 187 -6.89 10.01 8.47
N PHE A 188 -6.03 9.83 7.48
CA PHE A 188 -4.96 8.83 7.51
C PHE A 188 -3.72 9.33 6.78
N VAL A 189 -2.58 8.74 7.13
CA VAL A 189 -1.32 8.82 6.37
C VAL A 189 -0.82 7.40 6.20
N THR A 190 -0.57 6.98 4.96
CA THR A 190 0.02 5.69 4.66
C THR A 190 1.00 5.80 3.52
N PHE A 191 2.11 5.07 3.64
CA PHE A 191 3.04 4.83 2.54
C PHE A 191 2.57 3.60 1.75
N HIS A 192 2.34 2.50 2.46
CA HIS A 192 2.10 1.19 1.87
C HIS A 192 0.72 0.65 2.23
N PHE A 193 -0.09 0.41 1.19
CA PHE A 193 -1.18 -0.56 1.29
C PHE A 193 -0.62 -1.97 1.27
N ILE A 194 -1.17 -2.83 2.12
CA ILE A 194 -0.81 -4.24 2.24
C ILE A 194 -1.52 -5.03 1.14
N ASN A 195 -2.85 -4.93 1.09
CA ASN A 195 -3.69 -5.55 0.07
C ASN A 195 -5.10 -4.94 0.07
N ALA A 196 -5.93 -5.29 -0.91
CA ALA A 196 -7.38 -5.10 -0.83
C ALA A 196 -8.13 -6.29 -1.44
N TYR A 197 -9.37 -6.48 -1.00
CA TYR A 197 -10.26 -7.52 -1.50
C TYR A 197 -11.73 -7.13 -1.41
N GLU A 198 -12.57 -7.92 -2.06
CA GLU A 198 -14.02 -7.74 -2.13
C GLU A 198 -14.70 -8.55 -1.03
N GLU A 199 -15.35 -7.88 -0.07
CA GLU A 199 -16.26 -8.51 0.89
C GLU A 199 -17.54 -8.91 0.15
N LYS A 200 -17.99 -10.15 0.35
CA LYS A 200 -19.18 -10.71 -0.31
C LYS A 200 -20.20 -11.20 0.72
N ASP A 201 -21.49 -11.07 0.39
CA ASP A 201 -22.57 -11.69 1.16
C ASP A 201 -22.72 -13.19 0.88
N GLU A 202 -23.69 -13.83 1.55
CA GLU A 202 -23.98 -15.26 1.40
C GLU A 202 -24.40 -15.64 -0.03
N GLU A 203 -24.91 -14.69 -0.81
CA GLU A 203 -25.25 -14.88 -2.23
C GLU A 203 -24.08 -14.58 -3.18
N GLY A 204 -22.90 -14.23 -2.66
CA GLY A 204 -21.70 -13.93 -3.41
C GLY A 204 -21.67 -12.54 -4.05
N ARG A 205 -22.58 -11.63 -3.66
CA ARG A 205 -22.60 -10.25 -4.13
C ARG A 205 -21.60 -9.43 -3.34
N VAL A 206 -20.87 -8.55 -4.01
CA VAL A 206 -19.89 -7.67 -3.35
C VAL A 206 -20.62 -6.59 -2.55
N THR A 207 -20.42 -6.56 -1.24
CA THR A 207 -21.04 -5.62 -0.29
C THR A 207 -20.13 -4.47 0.08
N ALA A 208 -18.82 -4.71 0.16
CA ALA A 208 -17.81 -3.72 0.51
C ALA A 208 -16.45 -4.05 -0.11
N ILE A 209 -15.56 -3.07 -0.13
CA ILE A 209 -14.13 -3.27 -0.38
C ILE A 209 -13.40 -3.16 0.95
N ILE A 210 -12.58 -4.17 1.25
CA ILE A 210 -11.65 -4.15 2.37
C ILE A 210 -10.28 -3.76 1.84
N ALA A 211 -9.65 -2.75 2.44
CA ALA A 211 -8.29 -2.33 2.08
C ALA A 211 -7.43 -2.16 3.33
N ASP A 212 -6.36 -2.95 3.42
CA ASP A 212 -5.45 -2.94 4.56
C ASP A 212 -4.19 -2.11 4.23
N CYS A 213 -3.66 -1.37 5.21
CA CYS A 213 -2.45 -0.57 5.03
C CYS A 213 -1.62 -0.42 6.31
N CYS A 214 -0.36 -0.02 6.13
CA CYS A 214 0.51 0.47 7.18
C CYS A 214 0.15 1.94 7.47
N GLU A 215 -0.69 2.16 8.48
CA GLU A 215 -1.30 3.46 8.78
C GLU A 215 -0.54 4.19 9.90
N HIS A 216 -0.30 5.49 9.70
CA HIS A 216 0.54 6.32 10.56
C HIS A 216 -0.27 7.32 11.42
N ASN A 217 -1.49 6.95 11.82
CA ASN A 217 -2.45 7.73 12.60
C ASN A 217 -2.61 9.19 12.13
N ALA A 218 -2.69 9.41 10.82
CA ALA A 218 -2.74 10.74 10.20
C ALA A 218 -1.59 11.69 10.64
N ASN A 219 -0.42 11.15 11.00
CA ASN A 219 0.70 11.90 11.54
C ASN A 219 1.81 12.06 10.50
N THR A 220 2.00 13.29 10.02
CA THR A 220 2.99 13.61 8.98
C THR A 220 4.43 13.69 9.50
N SER A 221 4.65 13.70 10.83
CA SER A 221 5.99 13.78 11.42
C SER A 221 6.88 12.56 11.11
N ILE A 222 6.29 11.47 10.63
CA ILE A 222 7.02 10.32 10.09
C ILE A 222 7.99 10.74 8.96
N LEU A 223 7.58 11.67 8.09
CA LEU A 223 8.42 12.16 6.99
C LEU A 223 9.66 12.90 7.49
N ASP A 224 9.52 13.66 8.59
CA ASP A 224 10.65 14.33 9.23
C ASP A 224 11.59 13.34 9.92
N LYS A 225 11.06 12.27 10.50
CA LYS A 225 11.85 11.26 11.22
C LYS A 225 12.66 10.36 10.30
N LEU A 226 12.17 10.13 9.08
CA LEU A 226 12.91 9.42 8.02
C LEU A 226 14.08 10.25 7.45
N ARG A 227 14.32 11.48 7.91
CA ARG A 227 15.53 12.24 7.54
C ARG A 227 16.77 11.52 8.06
N LEU A 228 17.79 11.41 7.21
CA LEU A 228 19.04 10.72 7.52
C LEU A 228 19.73 11.24 8.79
N HIS A 229 19.66 12.55 9.06
CA HIS A 229 20.14 13.14 10.32
C HIS A 229 19.47 12.50 11.55
N ASN A 230 18.14 12.38 11.51
CA ASN A 230 17.33 11.85 12.61
C ASN A 230 17.50 10.33 12.76
N LEU A 231 17.61 9.61 11.64
CA LEU A 231 17.91 8.17 11.64
C LEU A 231 19.30 7.86 12.22
N ARG A 232 20.27 8.77 12.05
CA ARG A 232 21.64 8.62 12.58
C ARG A 232 21.80 9.11 14.02
N SER A 233 20.90 9.98 14.50
CA SER A 233 20.92 10.51 15.86
C SER A 233 20.08 9.64 16.81
N SER A 234 20.53 8.41 17.11
CA SER A 234 19.91 7.63 18.20
C SER A 234 20.41 8.14 19.55
N THR A 235 19.48 8.52 20.42
CA THR A 235 19.76 8.94 21.81
C THR A 235 19.48 7.83 22.82
N GLY A 236 19.21 6.60 22.36
CA GLY A 236 18.75 5.49 23.21
C GLY A 236 17.30 5.63 23.69
N GLN A 237 16.56 6.60 23.16
CA GLN A 237 15.12 6.79 23.38
C GLN A 237 14.34 6.52 22.08
N ASP A 238 13.07 6.14 22.21
CA ASP A 238 12.15 6.01 21.06
C ASP A 238 12.03 7.37 20.35
N VAL A 239 12.35 7.42 19.06
CA VAL A 239 12.18 8.63 18.24
C VAL A 239 11.17 8.44 17.11
N LEU A 240 10.38 7.36 17.07
CA LEU A 240 9.20 7.23 16.18
C LEU A 240 7.96 7.96 16.79
N PRO A 241 7.04 8.56 16.00
CA PRO A 241 6.15 9.62 16.49
C PRO A 241 4.86 9.17 17.14
N ASP A 242 4.60 9.71 18.35
CA ASP A 242 3.55 9.27 19.27
C ASP A 242 2.19 10.13 19.25
N ALA A 243 0.97 9.55 19.17
CA ALA A 243 -0.42 10.07 19.12
C ALA A 243 -1.58 8.98 19.17
N ARG A 244 -2.47 9.16 20.16
CA ARG A 244 -3.91 8.79 20.31
C ARG A 244 -4.40 7.33 20.28
N TYR A 245 -4.69 6.85 21.50
CA TYR A 245 -5.78 5.92 21.84
C TYR A 245 -7.01 6.74 22.28
N THR A 246 -8.23 6.32 21.94
CA THR A 246 -9.45 6.71 22.67
C THR A 246 -10.25 5.46 23.01
N HIS A 247 -10.32 5.11 24.30
CA HIS A 247 -11.27 4.14 24.82
C HIS A 247 -12.64 4.83 25.02
N THR A 248 -13.62 4.36 24.24
CA THR A 248 -15.06 4.12 24.52
C THR A 248 -16.02 5.23 25.01
N ASN A 249 -17.20 5.20 24.35
CA ASN A 249 -18.57 5.52 24.78
C ASN A 249 -19.03 6.99 24.77
N HIS A 250 -19.71 7.40 23.67
CA HIS A 250 -21.14 7.75 23.70
C HIS A 250 -21.70 8.14 22.32
N ASP A 251 -22.74 7.42 21.92
CA ASP A 251 -23.99 7.88 21.29
C ASP A 251 -23.94 9.14 20.39
N TYR A 252 -23.96 8.93 19.06
CA TYR A 252 -24.09 10.01 18.09
C TYR A 252 -25.56 10.41 17.92
N SER A 253 -25.98 11.39 18.71
CA SER A 253 -27.21 12.16 18.46
C SER A 253 -26.91 13.66 18.36
N ARG A 254 -27.13 14.17 17.15
CA ARG A 254 -27.60 15.53 16.79
C ARG A 254 -26.68 16.75 17.01
N HIS A 255 -26.38 17.38 15.87
CA HIS A 255 -26.39 18.82 15.59
C HIS A 255 -25.46 19.78 16.37
N SER A 256 -24.65 20.46 15.54
CA SER A 256 -24.27 21.88 15.61
C SER A 256 -23.09 22.30 16.51
N ASN A 257 -22.10 22.88 15.82
CA ASN A 257 -21.21 23.97 16.20
C ASN A 257 -20.14 23.75 17.28
N LEU A 258 -18.90 24.08 16.88
CA LEU A 258 -17.70 24.33 17.70
C LEU A 258 -16.99 23.10 18.29
N LEU A 259 -16.29 22.33 17.46
CA LEU A 259 -15.20 21.47 17.96
C LEU A 259 -13.91 22.28 18.08
N ARG A 260 -13.78 22.99 19.21
CA ARG A 260 -12.47 23.35 19.77
C ARG A 260 -11.80 22.05 20.21
N CYS A 261 -10.76 21.65 19.50
CA CYS A 261 -9.86 20.59 19.92
C CYS A 261 -9.02 21.09 21.10
N THR A 262 -9.54 20.93 22.32
CA THR A 262 -8.77 21.08 23.56
C THR A 262 -9.04 19.87 24.44
N CYS A 263 -8.05 18.99 24.57
CA CYS A 263 -8.06 17.92 25.56
C CYS A 263 -6.72 17.95 26.30
N THR A 264 -6.78 18.38 27.56
CA THR A 264 -5.73 18.35 28.58
C THR A 264 -5.81 17.04 29.35
N GLY A 265 -4.69 16.32 29.46
CA GLY A 265 -4.55 15.14 30.33
C GLY A 265 -3.28 14.37 29.99
N ALA A 266 -2.27 14.44 30.85
CA ALA A 266 -0.98 13.80 30.67
C ALA A 266 -1.04 12.30 31.01
N ASP A 267 -0.74 11.45 30.01
CA ASP A 267 -0.01 10.18 30.15
C ASP A 267 0.78 9.95 28.84
N ASP A 268 2.04 9.55 28.99
CA ASP A 268 3.18 9.75 28.08
C ASP A 268 3.39 8.59 27.09
N ARG A 269 2.36 8.21 26.30
CA ARG A 269 2.40 7.01 25.42
C ARG A 269 1.55 7.13 24.13
N GLY A 270 2.05 7.80 23.09
CA GLY A 270 1.33 7.90 21.80
C GLY A 270 1.64 6.77 20.79
N SER A 271 1.87 7.03 19.50
CA SER A 271 1.34 6.70 18.14
C SER A 271 2.45 5.95 17.49
N ARG A 272 2.04 4.92 16.83
CA ARG A 272 2.92 3.87 16.47
C ARG A 272 2.19 3.23 15.30
N CYS A 273 2.89 3.06 14.19
CA CYS A 273 2.25 2.59 12.96
C CYS A 273 1.46 1.31 13.27
N ARG A 274 0.26 1.20 12.70
CA ARG A 274 -0.66 0.08 12.90
C ARG A 274 -1.03 -0.54 11.55
N VAL A 275 -1.57 -1.75 11.59
CA VAL A 275 -2.34 -2.26 10.47
C VAL A 275 -3.72 -1.60 10.49
N GLY A 276 -3.93 -0.62 9.60
CA GLY A 276 -5.21 0.01 9.39
C GLY A 276 -6.04 -0.82 8.40
N ARG A 277 -7.32 -1.04 8.70
CA ARG A 277 -8.28 -1.72 7.83
C ARG A 277 -9.40 -0.77 7.45
N PHE A 278 -9.48 -0.44 6.17
CA PHE A 278 -10.61 0.30 5.63
C PHE A 278 -11.72 -0.65 5.23
N ARG A 279 -12.95 -0.32 5.61
CA ARG A 279 -14.15 -0.93 5.03
C ARG A 279 -14.91 0.13 4.24
N ILE A 280 -14.97 -0.06 2.93
CA ILE A 280 -15.61 0.85 1.97
C ILE A 280 -16.92 0.22 1.51
N PRO A 281 -18.07 0.61 2.11
CA PRO A 281 -19.35 0.03 1.74
C PRO A 281 -19.72 0.40 0.30
N LEU A 282 -20.28 -0.56 -0.44
CA LEU A 282 -20.79 -0.34 -1.79
C LEU A 282 -22.31 -0.12 -1.80
N ASP A 283 -22.94 0.19 -0.67
CA ASP A 283 -24.39 0.39 -0.54
C ASP A 283 -24.87 1.83 -0.83
N GLY A 284 -23.94 2.70 -1.25
CA GLY A 284 -24.19 4.14 -1.48
C GLY A 284 -23.96 5.01 -0.25
N SER A 285 -23.52 4.44 0.87
CA SER A 285 -23.11 5.20 2.04
C SER A 285 -22.00 6.19 1.68
N PRO A 286 -22.08 7.45 2.15
CA PRO A 286 -21.07 8.46 1.85
C PRO A 286 -19.81 8.32 2.71
N PHE A 287 -19.81 7.42 3.69
CA PHE A 287 -18.74 7.24 4.67
C PHE A 287 -18.22 5.80 4.65
N GLY A 288 -16.90 5.65 4.73
CA GLY A 288 -16.22 4.39 5.01
C GLY A 288 -15.62 4.40 6.41
N GLU A 289 -15.21 3.22 6.87
CA GLU A 289 -14.65 3.03 8.20
C GLU A 289 -13.15 2.78 8.11
N LEU A 290 -12.40 3.16 9.15
CA LEU A 290 -10.99 2.83 9.34
C LEU A 290 -10.81 2.30 10.75
N GLU A 291 -10.51 1.00 10.86
CA GLU A 291 -10.25 0.34 12.12
C GLU A 291 -8.81 -0.14 12.24
N THR A 292 -8.44 -0.61 13.42
CA THR A 292 -7.16 -1.27 13.67
C THR A 292 -7.37 -2.78 13.51
N ALA A 293 -6.71 -3.42 12.53
CA ALA A 293 -6.95 -4.82 12.19
C ALA A 293 -6.52 -5.81 13.28
N LEU A 294 -5.51 -5.46 14.09
CA LEU A 294 -5.03 -6.24 15.23
C LEU A 294 -4.33 -5.35 16.26
N ASP A 295 -4.20 -5.84 17.49
CA ASP A 295 -3.51 -5.11 18.56
C ASP A 295 -2.09 -4.68 18.11
N PRO A 296 -1.78 -3.38 18.07
CA PRO A 296 -0.48 -2.89 17.64
C PRO A 296 0.69 -3.46 18.45
N GLU A 297 0.48 -3.94 19.67
CA GLU A 297 1.53 -4.59 20.47
C GLU A 297 2.07 -5.86 19.81
N GLN A 298 1.27 -6.54 19.00
CA GLN A 298 1.66 -7.77 18.31
C GLN A 298 2.89 -7.56 17.42
N HIS A 299 3.02 -6.37 16.82
CA HIS A 299 4.12 -6.00 15.94
C HIS A 299 5.01 -4.90 16.56
N GLY A 300 4.99 -4.80 17.90
CA GLY A 300 5.72 -3.80 18.68
C GLY A 300 5.42 -2.36 18.28
N ARG A 301 4.22 -2.17 17.71
CA ARG A 301 3.66 -0.92 17.26
C ARG A 301 4.60 -0.23 16.24
N GLY A 302 5.22 -1.01 15.37
CA GLY A 302 5.82 -0.53 14.13
C GLY A 302 5.42 -1.52 13.05
N MET A 303 5.02 -1.05 11.88
CA MET A 303 4.67 -1.92 10.77
C MET A 303 4.77 -1.14 9.48
N ASP A 304 5.78 -1.41 8.67
CA ASP A 304 5.91 -0.78 7.36
C ASP A 304 6.72 -1.69 6.44
N MET A 305 6.87 -1.35 5.16
CA MET A 305 7.62 -2.17 4.20
C MET A 305 7.04 -3.59 4.12
N CYS A 306 5.78 -3.67 3.70
CA CYS A 306 4.99 -4.90 3.73
C CYS A 306 4.99 -5.65 2.39
N SER A 307 4.89 -6.97 2.47
CA SER A 307 4.57 -7.87 1.37
C SER A 307 3.56 -8.92 1.81
N ILE A 308 2.97 -9.61 0.82
CA ILE A 308 2.05 -10.73 0.99
C ILE A 308 2.45 -11.84 0.02
N ASN A 309 1.79 -12.99 0.09
CA ASN A 309 1.89 -13.97 -1.00
C ASN A 309 1.34 -13.36 -2.31
N PRO A 310 2.15 -13.24 -3.39
CA PRO A 310 1.71 -12.61 -4.64
C PRO A 310 0.46 -13.23 -5.28
N ALA A 311 0.17 -14.51 -5.01
CA ALA A 311 -1.03 -15.18 -5.53
C ALA A 311 -2.36 -14.63 -4.96
N TYR A 312 -2.27 -13.87 -3.86
CA TYR A 312 -3.38 -13.31 -3.10
C TYR A 312 -3.54 -11.79 -3.28
N VAL A 313 -2.72 -11.14 -4.12
CA VAL A 313 -2.91 -9.72 -4.47
C VAL A 313 -4.31 -9.53 -5.06
N GLY A 314 -5.08 -8.61 -4.47
CA GLY A 314 -6.44 -8.31 -4.88
C GLY A 314 -7.51 -9.30 -4.42
N LYS A 315 -7.15 -10.28 -3.59
CA LYS A 315 -8.03 -11.35 -3.08
C LYS A 315 -8.02 -11.38 -1.57
N GLU A 316 -9.05 -12.00 -1.00
CA GLU A 316 -9.11 -12.28 0.43
C GLU A 316 -7.89 -13.11 0.84
N TYR A 317 -7.27 -12.75 1.95
CA TYR A 317 -5.96 -13.21 2.37
C TYR A 317 -5.86 -13.15 3.90
N ARG A 318 -4.92 -13.92 4.46
CA ARG A 318 -4.74 -14.04 5.92
C ARG A 318 -3.42 -13.49 6.41
N TYR A 319 -2.36 -13.58 5.62
CA TYR A 319 -0.99 -13.35 6.08
C TYR A 319 -0.33 -12.16 5.39
N ALA A 320 0.32 -11.32 6.20
CA ALA A 320 1.19 -10.25 5.73
C ALA A 320 2.56 -10.36 6.40
N TYR A 321 3.60 -9.91 5.70
CA TYR A 321 4.98 -9.89 6.18
C TYR A 321 5.49 -8.46 6.08
N ALA A 322 6.08 -7.89 7.13
CA ALA A 322 6.65 -6.55 7.03
C ALA A 322 7.79 -6.30 8.03
N CYS A 323 8.39 -5.12 7.94
CA CYS A 323 9.28 -4.64 8.99
C CYS A 323 8.46 -4.16 10.19
N GLY A 324 8.79 -4.68 11.36
CA GLY A 324 8.20 -4.26 12.63
C GLY A 324 9.17 -3.50 13.52
N ALA A 325 8.81 -3.37 14.80
CA ALA A 325 9.66 -2.73 15.79
C ALA A 325 9.78 -3.56 17.07
N ARG A 326 11.00 -3.63 17.61
CA ARG A 326 11.28 -3.95 19.01
C ARG A 326 11.81 -2.68 19.67
N ARG A 327 11.01 -2.15 20.60
CA ARG A 327 11.25 -0.85 21.24
C ARG A 327 12.17 -0.96 22.46
N PRO A 328 12.91 0.13 22.79
CA PRO A 328 12.98 1.40 22.06
C PRO A 328 13.76 1.29 20.75
N CYS A 329 13.32 2.00 19.72
CA CYS A 329 13.96 2.05 18.41
C CYS A 329 13.72 3.40 17.71
N ASN A 330 14.66 3.79 16.87
CA ASN A 330 14.54 4.95 15.99
C ASN A 330 14.13 4.58 14.55
N PHE A 331 14.07 3.27 14.27
CA PHE A 331 13.85 2.71 12.95
C PHE A 331 13.35 1.26 13.08
N PRO A 332 12.54 0.75 12.13
CA PRO A 332 12.14 -0.67 12.12
C PRO A 332 13.35 -1.60 12.22
N ASN A 333 13.29 -2.56 13.14
CA ASN A 333 14.40 -3.45 13.51
C ASN A 333 13.96 -4.90 13.74
N THR A 334 12.71 -5.24 13.42
CA THR A 334 12.21 -6.63 13.40
C THR A 334 11.66 -6.97 12.04
N LEU A 335 11.56 -8.27 11.77
CA LEU A 335 10.66 -8.79 10.75
C LEU A 335 9.42 -9.32 11.46
N THR A 336 8.26 -9.16 10.84
CA THR A 336 6.98 -9.52 11.44
C THR A 336 6.11 -10.25 10.43
N LYS A 337 5.58 -11.41 10.81
CA LYS A 337 4.47 -12.08 10.13
C LYS A 337 3.18 -11.79 10.91
N VAL A 338 2.18 -11.25 10.25
CA VAL A 338 0.85 -10.98 10.81
C VAL A 338 -0.14 -12.02 10.31
N ASP A 339 -0.98 -12.52 11.23
CA ASP A 339 -2.20 -13.27 10.94
C ASP A 339 -3.40 -12.35 11.17
N LEU A 340 -4.02 -11.89 10.09
CA LEU A 340 -5.12 -10.91 10.10
C LEU A 340 -6.47 -11.51 10.50
N VAL A 341 -6.58 -12.84 10.52
CA VAL A 341 -7.80 -13.54 10.92
C VAL A 341 -7.78 -13.78 12.43
N GLU A 342 -6.65 -14.26 12.95
CA GLU A 342 -6.49 -14.48 14.40
C GLU A 342 -6.12 -13.21 15.17
N GLY A 343 -5.70 -12.15 14.47
CA GLY A 343 -5.25 -10.90 15.07
C GLY A 343 -3.93 -11.05 15.86
N THR A 344 -3.02 -11.92 15.41
CA THR A 344 -1.75 -12.22 16.09
C THR A 344 -0.55 -11.95 15.19
N ALA A 345 0.65 -11.87 15.77
CA ALA A 345 1.88 -11.77 14.99
C ALA A 345 3.04 -12.58 15.56
N LYS A 346 3.97 -12.97 14.68
CA LYS A 346 5.25 -13.59 15.00
C LYS A 346 6.37 -12.64 14.58
N ASN A 347 7.37 -12.47 15.45
CA ASN A 347 8.43 -11.49 15.24
C ASN A 347 9.80 -12.16 15.26
N TRP A 348 10.63 -11.88 14.26
CA TRP A 348 12.04 -12.19 14.26
C TRP A 348 12.85 -10.93 14.59
N TYR A 349 13.85 -11.08 15.45
CA TYR A 349 14.69 -9.98 15.92
C TYR A 349 16.10 -10.48 16.20
N GLU A 350 17.09 -9.71 15.77
CA GLU A 350 18.48 -9.87 16.17
C GLU A 350 19.03 -8.53 16.66
N GLU A 351 19.78 -8.55 17.76
CA GLU A 351 20.23 -7.32 18.41
C GLU A 351 21.19 -6.52 17.53
N GLY A 352 20.86 -5.24 17.32
CA GLY A 352 21.67 -4.31 16.52
C GLY A 352 21.56 -4.54 15.01
N SER A 353 20.66 -5.41 14.57
CA SER A 353 20.39 -5.69 13.17
C SER A 353 19.20 -4.88 12.65
N VAL A 354 19.30 -4.43 11.40
CA VAL A 354 18.25 -3.65 10.71
C VAL A 354 17.87 -4.39 9.42
N PRO A 355 16.68 -5.02 9.37
CA PRO A 355 16.22 -5.72 8.18
C PRO A 355 15.58 -4.78 7.15
N SER A 356 15.74 -5.11 5.86
CA SER A 356 14.95 -4.57 4.76
C SER A 356 13.56 -5.20 4.72
N GLU A 357 12.70 -4.73 3.81
CA GLU A 357 11.42 -5.36 3.48
C GLU A 357 11.56 -6.90 3.39
N PRO A 358 10.77 -7.68 4.14
CA PRO A 358 10.67 -9.12 3.91
C PRO A 358 9.83 -9.37 2.66
N PHE A 359 10.37 -10.13 1.71
CA PHE A 359 9.64 -10.57 0.52
C PHE A 359 9.24 -12.04 0.66
N PHE A 360 7.96 -12.35 0.51
CA PHE A 360 7.46 -13.72 0.55
C PHE A 360 7.67 -14.43 -0.80
N VAL A 361 8.25 -15.63 -0.75
CA VAL A 361 8.45 -16.51 -1.90
C VAL A 361 7.68 -17.81 -1.65
N PRO A 362 6.58 -18.07 -2.39
CA PRO A 362 5.81 -19.30 -2.23
C PRO A 362 6.63 -20.52 -2.66
N ARG A 363 6.43 -21.65 -1.97
CA ARG A 363 6.94 -22.93 -2.44
C ARG A 363 6.26 -23.28 -3.77
N PRO A 364 6.99 -23.75 -4.80
CA PRO A 364 6.36 -24.22 -6.03
C PRO A 364 5.31 -25.30 -5.74
N GLY A 365 4.07 -25.07 -6.19
CA GLY A 365 2.95 -25.98 -5.92
C GLY A 365 2.32 -25.86 -4.52
N ALA A 366 2.66 -24.82 -3.75
CA ALA A 366 2.00 -24.52 -2.48
C ALA A 366 0.47 -24.37 -2.66
N VAL A 367 -0.26 -24.92 -1.69
CA VAL A 367 -1.73 -24.77 -1.57
C VAL A 367 -2.08 -23.81 -0.43
N GLU A 368 -1.31 -23.86 0.65
CA GLU A 368 -1.48 -22.98 1.81
C GLU A 368 -0.84 -21.62 1.54
N GLU A 369 -1.50 -20.54 1.98
CA GLU A 369 -1.09 -19.16 1.71
C GLU A 369 0.34 -18.86 2.20
N ASP A 370 0.74 -19.42 3.34
CA ASP A 370 2.03 -19.20 3.99
C ASP A 370 3.03 -20.35 3.79
N ASP A 371 2.77 -21.31 2.89
CA ASP A 371 3.74 -22.34 2.51
C ASP A 371 4.80 -21.78 1.55
N GLY A 372 5.88 -21.30 2.15
CA GLY A 372 6.97 -20.66 1.44
C GLY A 372 8.02 -20.15 2.43
N VAL A 373 8.72 -19.10 2.04
CA VAL A 373 9.72 -18.44 2.88
C VAL A 373 9.60 -16.94 2.79
N ALA A 374 9.91 -16.22 3.87
CA ALA A 374 10.13 -14.79 3.84
C ALA A 374 11.64 -14.52 3.82
N ILE A 375 12.10 -13.68 2.89
CA ILE A 375 13.51 -13.36 2.71
C ILE A 375 13.72 -11.87 2.95
N SER A 376 14.72 -11.51 3.75
CA SER A 376 15.08 -10.11 4.00
C SER A 376 16.60 -9.94 4.03
N MET A 377 17.06 -8.79 3.55
CA MET A 377 18.46 -8.40 3.64
C MET A 377 18.68 -7.59 4.92
N VAL A 378 19.67 -7.97 5.72
CA VAL A 378 19.90 -7.41 7.05
C VAL A 378 21.25 -6.71 7.11
N SER A 379 21.23 -5.48 7.62
CA SER A 379 22.43 -4.72 7.98
C SER A 379 22.75 -4.97 9.45
N ALA A 380 23.91 -5.56 9.76
CA ALA A 380 24.30 -5.90 11.12
C ALA A 380 25.10 -4.77 11.79
N LYS A 381 25.13 -4.79 13.13
CA LYS A 381 25.83 -3.79 13.96
C LYS A 381 27.33 -3.68 13.69
N ASP A 382 27.97 -4.78 13.30
CA ASP A 382 29.40 -4.84 12.97
C ASP A 382 29.71 -4.30 11.57
N GLY A 383 28.70 -3.80 10.85
CA GLY A 383 28.80 -3.29 9.49
C GLY A 383 28.74 -4.39 8.42
N SER A 384 28.60 -5.67 8.80
CA SER A 384 28.37 -6.76 7.84
C SER A 384 26.92 -6.78 7.35
N GLY A 385 26.69 -7.47 6.23
CA GLY A 385 25.35 -7.71 5.70
C GLY A 385 25.08 -9.21 5.53
N TYR A 386 23.83 -9.62 5.66
CA TYR A 386 23.42 -11.00 5.34
C TYR A 386 21.97 -11.06 4.86
N ALA A 387 21.63 -12.10 4.09
CA ALA A 387 20.25 -12.48 3.84
C ALA A 387 19.78 -13.46 4.92
N VAL A 388 18.60 -13.24 5.50
CA VAL A 388 17.91 -14.20 6.36
C VAL A 388 16.76 -14.84 5.60
N VAL A 389 16.54 -16.13 5.83
CA VAL A 389 15.41 -16.89 5.28
C VAL A 389 14.60 -17.43 6.45
N LEU A 390 13.35 -16.99 6.54
CA LEU A 390 12.40 -17.41 7.56
C LEU A 390 11.37 -18.36 6.95
N ASP A 391 11.04 -19.44 7.64
CA ASP A 391 9.94 -20.33 7.24
C ASP A 391 8.61 -19.55 7.23
N GLY A 392 7.82 -19.68 6.16
CA GLY A 392 6.60 -18.91 5.99
C GLY A 392 5.55 -19.18 7.07
N LYS A 393 5.51 -20.39 7.65
CA LYS A 393 4.54 -20.83 8.67
C LYS A 393 5.00 -20.54 10.08
N THR A 394 6.16 -21.08 10.46
CA THR A 394 6.70 -20.95 11.82
C THR A 394 7.29 -19.57 12.07
N PHE A 395 7.78 -18.91 11.01
CA PHE A 395 8.53 -17.67 11.04
C PHE A 395 9.86 -17.77 11.79
N GLU A 396 10.37 -18.99 11.92
CA GLU A 396 11.70 -19.28 12.46
C GLU A 396 12.76 -19.18 11.36
N GLU A 397 13.98 -18.78 11.74
CA GLU A 397 15.10 -18.73 10.82
C GLU A 397 15.54 -20.15 10.43
N ILE A 398 15.52 -20.44 9.12
CA ILE A 398 15.91 -21.74 8.56
C ILE A 398 17.22 -21.68 7.77
N ALA A 399 17.63 -20.49 7.33
CA ALA A 399 18.91 -20.28 6.66
C ALA A 399 19.38 -18.84 6.74
N ARG A 400 20.70 -18.66 6.59
CA ARG A 400 21.36 -17.36 6.49
C ARG A 400 22.48 -17.39 5.47
N ALA A 401 22.57 -16.36 4.63
CA ALA A 401 23.67 -16.18 3.68
C ALA A 401 24.42 -14.88 3.99
N LYS A 402 25.68 -14.99 4.44
CA LYS A 402 26.51 -13.82 4.78
C LYS A 402 27.11 -13.21 3.52
N PHE A 403 27.11 -11.88 3.44
CA PHE A 403 27.77 -11.17 2.36
C PHE A 403 29.23 -10.87 2.71
N PRO A 404 30.13 -10.82 1.70
CA PRO A 404 31.52 -10.44 1.91
C PRO A 404 31.70 -8.91 2.09
N TYR A 405 30.61 -8.16 2.15
CA TYR A 405 30.56 -6.71 2.28
C TYR A 405 29.39 -6.27 3.16
N GLY A 406 29.47 -5.05 3.69
CA GLY A 406 28.35 -4.40 4.35
C GLY A 406 27.26 -4.01 3.36
N LEU A 407 26.00 -4.14 3.77
CA LEU A 407 24.86 -3.70 2.98
C LEU A 407 24.29 -2.42 3.62
N PRO A 408 24.12 -1.32 2.88
CA PRO A 408 23.31 -0.20 3.33
C PRO A 408 21.84 -0.63 3.45
N TYR A 409 21.08 0.07 4.30
CA TYR A 409 19.63 -0.12 4.34
C TYR A 409 18.99 0.13 2.96
N GLY A 410 18.20 -0.84 2.49
CA GLY A 410 17.43 -0.77 1.25
C GLY A 410 15.93 -0.60 1.52
N LEU A 411 15.21 -0.10 0.51
CA LEU A 411 13.75 0.04 0.56
C LEU A 411 13.08 -1.27 0.12
N HIS A 412 12.65 -1.34 -1.13
CA HIS A 412 11.87 -2.46 -1.67
C HIS A 412 12.74 -3.43 -2.47
N CYS A 413 12.26 -4.67 -2.57
CA CYS A 413 12.88 -5.68 -3.42
C CYS A 413 11.83 -6.48 -4.20
N CYS A 414 12.30 -7.33 -5.11
CA CYS A 414 11.42 -8.29 -5.77
C CYS A 414 12.14 -9.62 -5.97
N TRP A 415 11.38 -10.71 -5.92
CA TRP A 415 11.86 -12.03 -6.32
C TRP A 415 11.69 -12.21 -7.84
N VAL A 416 12.76 -12.59 -8.51
CA VAL A 416 12.75 -12.95 -9.94
C VAL A 416 12.99 -14.45 -10.06
N PRO A 417 11.96 -15.26 -10.35
CA PRO A 417 12.14 -16.68 -10.57
C PRO A 417 13.05 -16.91 -11.79
N ARG A 418 14.02 -17.81 -11.67
CA ARG A 418 14.82 -18.23 -12.82
C ARG A 418 13.95 -19.04 -13.77
N ASN A 419 13.57 -18.45 -14.91
CA ASN A 419 12.87 -19.17 -15.97
C ASN A 419 13.74 -20.35 -16.44
N ARG A 420 13.29 -21.60 -16.20
CA ARG A 420 13.98 -22.81 -16.69
C ARG A 420 13.93 -22.98 -18.22
N ASN A 421 13.30 -22.04 -18.94
CA ASN A 421 13.09 -22.11 -20.39
C ASN A 421 14.06 -21.23 -21.21
N SER A 422 15.00 -20.49 -20.61
CA SER A 422 16.14 -19.96 -21.37
C SER A 422 17.25 -21.01 -21.44
N LYS A 423 17.19 -21.82 -22.50
CA LYS A 423 18.37 -22.53 -23.01
C LYS A 423 18.93 -21.78 -24.19
#